data_AF-F5RI40-F1
#
_entry.id   AF-F5RI40-F1
#
_cell.length_a   1.000
_cell.length_b   1.000
_cell.length_c   1.000
_cell.angle_alpha   90.00
_cell.angle_beta   90.00
_cell.angle_gamma   90.00
#
_symmetry.space_group_name_H-M   'P 1'
#
loop_
_entity.id
_entity.type
_entity.pdbx_description
1 polymer ?
#
loop_
_entity_poly.entity_id
_entity_poly.type
_entity_poly.pdbx_seq_one_letter_code
_entity_poly.pdbx_strand_id
1 'polypeptide(L)'
;MISLTVRRGLTRTALLASLALLLGGCVTAPPRPPAPTTDEIVQMAKDGIPAAEIIQRLEESRALYPLKASQLAQLRQDGVPDEVIDYMQQTLIETERMREAMRERDRMWMYGYPYYPPYPWGYWRRPYR
;
A
#
# COMPACT_ATOMS: atom_id res chain seq x y z
N MET A 1 39.62 34.68 -32.29
CA MET A 1 38.16 34.43 -32.21
C MET A 1 37.87 32.93 -32.01
N ILE A 2 38.26 32.30 -30.88
CA ILE A 2 38.07 30.84 -30.66
C ILE A 2 37.31 30.52 -29.35
N SER A 3 37.11 31.50 -28.45
CA SER A 3 36.72 31.20 -27.06
C SER A 3 35.21 31.11 -26.77
N LEU A 4 34.32 31.41 -27.72
CA LEU A 4 32.85 31.43 -27.48
C LEU A 4 32.13 30.13 -27.86
N THR A 5 32.71 29.30 -28.73
CA THR A 5 32.13 28.02 -29.17
C THR A 5 32.30 26.90 -28.13
N VAL A 6 33.43 26.89 -27.42
CA VAL A 6 33.77 25.87 -26.42
C VAL A 6 32.88 25.99 -25.17
N ARG A 7 32.60 27.22 -24.71
CA ARG A 7 31.75 27.49 -23.53
C ARG A 7 30.29 27.05 -23.71
N ARG A 8 29.72 27.20 -24.92
CA ARG A 8 28.34 26.78 -25.23
C ARG A 8 28.17 25.27 -25.34
N GLY A 9 29.23 24.56 -25.78
CA GLY A 9 29.26 23.09 -25.81
C GLY A 9 29.32 22.50 -24.40
N LEU A 10 30.15 23.06 -23.53
CA LEU A 10 30.35 22.60 -22.15
C LEU A 10 29.09 22.75 -21.27
N THR A 11 28.31 23.82 -21.47
CA THR A 11 27.04 24.03 -20.75
C THR A 11 25.94 23.07 -21.21
N ARG A 12 25.89 22.73 -22.49
CA ARG A 12 24.91 21.78 -23.04
C ARG A 12 25.20 20.34 -22.61
N THR A 13 26.47 19.94 -22.58
CA THR A 13 26.87 18.61 -22.07
C THR A 13 26.66 18.50 -20.57
N ALA A 14 26.92 19.56 -19.80
CA ALA A 14 26.62 19.58 -18.35
C ALA A 14 25.11 19.51 -18.06
N LEU A 15 24.26 20.14 -18.87
CA LEU A 15 22.80 20.04 -18.76
C LEU A 15 22.28 18.64 -19.13
N LEU A 16 22.87 17.98 -20.13
CA LEU A 16 22.49 16.61 -20.48
C LEU A 16 22.97 15.59 -19.45
N ALA A 17 24.16 15.77 -18.87
CA ALA A 17 24.68 14.90 -17.82
C ALA A 17 23.88 15.01 -16.51
N SER A 18 23.45 16.21 -16.13
CA SER A 18 22.58 16.41 -14.96
C SER A 18 21.17 15.85 -15.16
N LEU A 19 20.60 15.97 -16.37
CA LEU A 19 19.32 15.34 -16.71
C LEU A 19 19.42 13.80 -16.67
N ALA A 20 20.53 13.22 -17.14
CA ALA A 20 20.76 11.78 -17.08
C ALA A 20 20.93 11.26 -15.63
N LEU A 21 21.55 12.04 -14.74
CA LEU A 21 21.65 11.70 -13.31
C LEU A 21 20.28 11.71 -12.60
N LEU A 22 19.37 12.60 -13.01
CA LEU A 22 18.01 12.68 -12.44
C LEU A 22 17.12 11.51 -12.87
N LEU A 23 17.42 10.86 -14.00
CA LEU A 23 16.66 9.72 -14.53
C LEU A 23 17.15 8.36 -13.99
N GLY A 24 18.30 8.31 -13.30
CA GLY A 24 18.95 7.07 -12.86
C GLY A 24 18.50 6.50 -11.51
N GLY A 25 17.51 7.09 -10.85
CA GLY A 25 17.06 6.67 -9.53
C GLY A 25 15.99 5.58 -9.57
N CYS A 26 16.36 4.32 -9.81
CA CYS A 26 15.50 3.20 -9.42
C CYS A 26 15.65 2.98 -7.92
N VAL A 27 14.70 3.47 -7.14
CA VAL A 27 14.63 3.12 -5.72
C VAL A 27 14.28 1.62 -5.65
N THR A 28 15.28 0.78 -5.43
CA THR A 28 15.07 -0.65 -5.19
C THR A 28 14.63 -0.79 -3.75
N ALA A 29 13.32 -0.97 -3.53
CA ALA A 29 12.80 -1.29 -2.21
C ALA A 29 13.28 -2.70 -1.79
N PRO A 30 13.69 -2.91 -0.52
CA PRO A 30 14.06 -4.23 -0.05
C PRO A 30 12.87 -5.21 -0.19
N PRO A 31 13.15 -6.50 -0.45
CA PRO A 31 12.10 -7.52 -0.48
C PRO A 31 11.40 -7.57 0.88
N ARG A 32 10.07 -7.67 0.85
CA ARG A 32 9.27 -7.80 2.08
C ARG A 32 9.62 -9.09 2.82
N PRO A 33 9.60 -9.09 4.17
CA PRO A 33 9.73 -10.32 4.92
C PRO A 33 8.60 -11.29 4.55
N PRO A 34 8.85 -12.62 4.58
CA PRO A 34 7.81 -13.60 4.36
C PRO A 34 6.71 -13.45 5.41
N ALA A 35 5.47 -13.63 4.97
CA ALA A 35 4.31 -13.62 5.85
C ALA A 35 4.37 -14.81 6.81
N PRO A 36 4.28 -14.59 8.13
CA PRO A 36 4.24 -15.70 9.07
C PRO A 36 2.95 -16.50 8.88
N THR A 37 3.05 -17.82 9.00
CA THR A 37 1.88 -18.71 8.99
C THR A 37 1.12 -18.62 10.32
N THR A 38 -0.11 -19.12 10.37
CA THR A 38 -0.88 -19.18 11.63
C THR A 38 -0.16 -19.97 12.72
N ASP A 39 0.53 -21.05 12.33
CA ASP A 39 1.27 -21.91 13.26
C ASP A 39 2.52 -21.20 13.79
N GLU A 40 3.20 -20.42 12.94
CA GLU A 40 4.31 -19.57 13.36
C GLU A 40 3.86 -18.45 14.29
N ILE A 41 2.68 -17.86 14.08
CA ILE A 41 2.10 -16.87 15.01
C ILE A 41 1.84 -17.49 16.38
N VAL A 42 1.30 -18.71 16.41
CA VAL A 42 1.12 -19.49 17.64
C VAL A 42 2.47 -19.77 18.31
N GLN A 43 3.49 -20.14 17.53
CA GLN A 43 4.82 -20.39 18.08
C GLN A 43 5.44 -19.11 18.67
N MET A 44 5.36 -17.98 17.97
CA MET A 44 5.83 -16.69 18.47
C MET A 44 5.15 -16.29 19.78
N ALA A 45 3.85 -16.52 19.89
CA ALA A 45 3.12 -16.29 21.14
C ALA A 45 3.59 -17.21 22.28
N LYS A 46 3.83 -18.50 21.98
CA LYS A 46 4.36 -19.49 22.94
C LYS A 46 5.80 -19.18 23.37
N ASP A 47 6.60 -18.62 22.47
CA ASP A 47 7.97 -18.18 22.74
C ASP A 47 8.01 -16.91 23.61
N GLY A 48 6.86 -16.33 23.94
CA GLY A 48 6.74 -15.16 24.80
C GLY A 48 7.06 -13.84 24.09
N ILE A 49 7.04 -13.83 22.75
CA ILE A 49 7.21 -12.59 21.98
C ILE A 49 6.03 -11.65 22.29
N PRO A 50 6.29 -10.36 22.59
CA PRO A 50 5.23 -9.43 22.93
C PRO A 50 4.27 -9.21 21.76
N ALA A 51 2.98 -9.05 22.05
CA ALA A 51 1.93 -8.86 21.04
C ALA A 51 2.25 -7.74 20.04
N ALA A 52 2.82 -6.63 20.51
CA ALA A 52 3.22 -5.50 19.66
C ALA A 52 4.28 -5.88 18.61
N GLU A 53 5.24 -6.74 18.96
CA GLU A 53 6.27 -7.20 18.01
C GLU A 53 5.68 -8.18 17.00
N ILE A 54 4.77 -9.06 17.44
CA ILE A 54 4.03 -9.94 16.53
C ILE A 54 3.23 -9.10 15.53
N ILE A 55 2.48 -8.10 16.01
CA ILE A 55 1.71 -7.17 15.17
C ILE A 55 2.63 -6.45 14.17
N GLN A 56 3.78 -5.95 14.61
CA GLN A 56 4.75 -5.30 13.72
C GLN A 56 5.20 -6.24 12.58
N ARG A 57 5.47 -7.51 12.87
CA ARG A 57 5.82 -8.49 11.82
C ARG A 57 4.66 -8.72 10.84
N LEU A 58 3.42 -8.75 11.34
CA LEU A 58 2.23 -8.85 10.49
C LEU A 58 2.10 -7.61 9.60
N GLU A 59 2.31 -6.40 10.13
CA GLU A 59 2.32 -5.13 9.37
C GLU A 59 3.37 -5.12 8.25
N GLU A 60 4.59 -5.55 8.57
CA GLU A 60 5.71 -5.58 7.62
C GLU A 60 5.44 -6.56 6.47
N SER A 61 4.82 -7.70 6.76
CA SER A 61 4.44 -8.69 5.74
C SER A 61 3.27 -8.22 4.86
N ARG A 62 2.35 -7.41 5.41
CA ARG A 62 1.06 -7.03 4.80
C ARG A 62 0.19 -8.23 4.39
N ALA A 63 0.32 -9.33 5.12
CA ALA A 63 -0.48 -10.52 4.88
C ALA A 63 -1.90 -10.35 5.41
N LEU A 64 -2.86 -11.01 4.77
CA LEU A 64 -4.25 -11.04 5.20
C LEU A 64 -4.62 -12.47 5.57
N TYR A 65 -5.32 -12.61 6.70
CA TYR A 65 -5.70 -13.91 7.25
C TYR A 65 -7.24 -14.01 7.25
N PRO A 66 -7.87 -14.49 6.16
CA PRO A 66 -9.31 -14.69 6.08
C PRO A 66 -9.75 -15.91 6.88
N LEU A 67 -9.60 -15.83 8.19
CA LEU A 67 -9.88 -16.92 9.14
C LEU A 67 -11.36 -16.94 9.54
N LYS A 68 -11.91 -18.14 9.72
CA LYS A 68 -13.25 -18.33 10.29
C LYS A 68 -13.24 -18.03 11.79
N ALA A 69 -14.40 -17.68 12.34
CA ALA A 69 -14.56 -17.46 13.79
C ALA A 69 -14.08 -18.64 14.64
N SER A 70 -14.28 -19.88 14.18
CA SER A 70 -13.78 -21.08 14.86
C SER A 70 -12.25 -21.16 14.89
N GLN A 71 -11.58 -20.71 13.82
CA GLN A 71 -10.11 -20.68 13.75
C GLN A 71 -9.54 -19.57 14.63
N LEU A 72 -10.19 -18.41 14.70
CA LEU A 72 -9.78 -17.34 15.62
C LEU A 72 -9.93 -17.77 17.08
N ALA A 73 -11.02 -18.49 17.41
CA ALA A 73 -11.18 -19.08 18.73
C ALA A 73 -10.08 -20.11 19.05
N GLN A 74 -9.66 -20.90 18.05
CA GLN A 74 -8.54 -21.84 18.16
C GLN A 74 -7.23 -21.10 18.48
N LEU A 75 -6.91 -20.02 17.74
CA LEU A 75 -5.70 -19.22 17.99
C LEU A 75 -5.65 -18.67 19.42
N ARG A 76 -6.77 -18.19 19.94
CA ARG A 76 -6.87 -17.75 21.33
C ARG A 76 -6.62 -18.89 22.31
N GLN A 77 -7.20 -20.08 22.05
CA GLN A 77 -6.96 -21.27 22.87
C GLN A 77 -5.49 -21.73 22.83
N ASP A 78 -4.84 -21.54 21.69
CA ASP A 78 -3.43 -21.89 21.47
C ASP A 78 -2.45 -20.87 22.10
N GLY A 79 -2.96 -19.82 22.74
CA GLY A 79 -2.19 -18.84 23.51
C GLY A 79 -1.84 -17.56 22.75
N VAL A 80 -2.42 -17.33 21.58
CA VAL A 80 -2.22 -16.06 20.85
C VAL A 80 -2.95 -14.93 21.59
N PRO A 81 -2.29 -13.79 21.88
CA PRO A 81 -2.92 -12.66 22.56
C PRO A 81 -4.10 -12.10 21.75
N ASP A 82 -5.14 -11.64 22.46
CA ASP A 82 -6.34 -11.08 21.84
C ASP A 82 -6.02 -9.85 20.97
N GLU A 83 -5.01 -9.04 21.34
CA GLU A 83 -4.60 -7.87 20.56
C GLU A 83 -4.10 -8.25 19.15
N VAL A 84 -3.39 -9.38 19.03
CA VAL A 84 -2.91 -9.89 17.73
C VAL A 84 -4.09 -10.39 16.90
N ILE A 85 -5.05 -11.06 17.53
CA ILE A 85 -6.26 -11.57 16.89
C ILE A 85 -7.12 -10.41 16.37
N ASP A 86 -7.34 -9.40 17.21
CA ASP A 86 -8.07 -8.19 16.87
C ASP A 86 -7.41 -7.46 15.69
N TYR A 87 -6.08 -7.33 15.72
CA TYR A 87 -5.33 -6.74 14.61
C TYR A 87 -5.55 -7.49 13.30
N MET A 88 -5.47 -8.83 13.30
CA MET A 88 -5.71 -9.66 12.12
C MET A 88 -7.12 -9.45 11.56
N GLN A 89 -8.14 -9.37 12.42
CA GLN A 89 -9.52 -9.15 12.02
C GLN A 89 -9.76 -7.74 11.47
N GLN A 90 -9.27 -6.71 12.17
CA GLN A 90 -9.43 -5.32 11.77
C GLN A 90 -8.80 -5.07 10.41
N THR A 91 -7.58 -5.58 10.17
CA THR A 91 -6.88 -5.43 8.90
C THR A 91 -7.66 -6.05 7.74
N LEU A 92 -8.29 -7.22 7.96
CA LEU A 92 -9.14 -7.86 6.95
C LEU A 92 -10.39 -7.01 6.65
N ILE A 93 -11.10 -6.57 7.69
CA ILE A 93 -12.32 -5.75 7.55
C ILE A 93 -12.01 -4.44 6.82
N GLU A 94 -10.95 -3.75 7.20
CA GLU A 94 -10.53 -2.51 6.57
C GLU A 94 -10.17 -2.73 5.10
N THR A 95 -9.43 -3.80 4.80
CA THR A 95 -9.07 -4.12 3.41
C THR A 95 -10.31 -4.38 2.55
N GLU A 96 -11.30 -5.12 3.06
CA GLU A 96 -12.54 -5.35 2.31
C GLU A 96 -13.36 -4.08 2.13
N ARG A 97 -13.48 -3.24 3.16
CA ARG A 97 -14.12 -1.92 3.06
C ARG A 97 -13.45 -1.04 1.99
N MET A 98 -12.13 -1.03 1.94
CA MET A 98 -11.38 -0.29 0.92
C MET A 98 -11.61 -0.85 -0.48
N ARG A 99 -11.68 -2.18 -0.62
CA ARG A 99 -12.01 -2.85 -1.89
C ARG A 99 -13.43 -2.52 -2.35
N GLU A 100 -14.40 -2.54 -1.45
CA GLU A 100 -15.79 -2.15 -1.74
C GLU A 100 -15.88 -0.69 -2.14
N ALA A 101 -15.25 0.22 -1.39
CA ALA A 101 -15.19 1.64 -1.73
C ALA A 101 -14.55 1.87 -3.12
N MET A 102 -13.49 1.14 -3.46
CA MET A 102 -12.91 1.19 -4.81
C MET A 102 -13.89 0.68 -5.87
N ARG A 103 -14.58 -0.45 -5.63
CA ARG A 103 -15.60 -0.97 -6.56
C ARG A 103 -16.76 0.00 -6.74
N GLU A 104 -17.20 0.66 -5.69
CA GLU A 104 -18.25 1.68 -5.75
C GLU A 104 -17.78 2.91 -6.52
N ARG A 105 -16.55 3.39 -6.27
CA ARG A 105 -15.93 4.48 -7.02
C ARG A 105 -15.78 4.12 -8.49
N ASP A 106 -15.37 2.90 -8.81
CA ASP A 106 -15.19 2.43 -10.18
C ASP A 106 -16.54 2.22 -10.88
N ARG A 107 -17.55 1.70 -10.15
CA ARG A 107 -18.94 1.65 -10.64
C ARG A 107 -19.46 3.05 -10.93
N MET A 108 -19.17 4.01 -10.06
CA MET A 108 -19.52 5.41 -10.22
C MET A 108 -18.82 6.03 -11.44
N TRP A 109 -17.53 5.75 -11.65
CA TRP A 109 -16.79 6.14 -12.85
C TRP A 109 -17.34 5.50 -14.12
N MET A 110 -17.75 4.23 -14.07
CA MET A 110 -18.18 3.45 -15.23
C MET A 110 -19.65 3.72 -15.63
N TYR A 111 -20.55 3.88 -14.67
CA TYR A 111 -21.99 3.99 -14.88
C TYR A 111 -22.57 5.39 -14.59
N GLY A 112 -21.76 6.32 -14.07
CA GLY A 112 -22.22 7.65 -13.67
C GLY A 112 -23.01 7.64 -12.34
N TYR A 113 -23.17 8.81 -11.72
CA TYR A 113 -23.93 8.97 -10.48
C TYR A 113 -25.40 8.69 -10.83
N PRO A 114 -26.19 8.00 -9.99
CA PRO A 114 -27.60 7.72 -10.27
C PRO A 114 -28.47 8.94 -10.61
N TYR A 115 -27.97 10.15 -10.33
CA TYR A 115 -28.62 11.43 -10.63
C TYR A 115 -27.93 12.29 -11.70
N TYR A 116 -26.88 11.81 -12.37
CA TYR A 116 -26.20 12.55 -13.43
C TYR A 116 -25.99 11.69 -14.69
N PRO A 117 -26.52 12.09 -15.85
CA PRO A 117 -26.36 11.34 -17.09
C PRO A 117 -24.87 11.23 -17.47
N PRO A 118 -24.44 10.09 -18.05
CA PRO A 118 -23.05 9.87 -18.43
C PRO A 118 -22.74 10.72 -19.68
N TYR A 119 -22.34 11.97 -19.47
CA TYR A 119 -21.88 12.83 -20.56
C TYR A 119 -20.37 12.70 -20.76
N PRO A 120 -19.87 12.57 -22.00
CA PRO A 120 -18.58 11.93 -22.24
C PRO A 120 -17.40 12.90 -22.34
N TRP A 121 -17.63 14.22 -22.35
CA TRP A 121 -16.56 15.21 -22.52
C TRP A 121 -16.85 16.46 -21.71
N GLY A 122 -15.82 16.90 -20.99
CA GLY A 122 -15.98 17.67 -19.77
C GLY A 122 -16.40 19.11 -19.94
N TYR A 123 -16.89 19.67 -18.84
CA TYR A 123 -16.69 21.09 -18.56
C TYR A 123 -16.32 21.26 -17.09
N TRP A 124 -15.06 21.64 -16.93
CA TRP A 124 -14.50 22.23 -15.73
C TRP A 124 -15.32 23.45 -15.29
N ARG A 125 -15.46 23.55 -13.95
CA ARG A 125 -15.92 24.70 -13.16
C ARG A 125 -17.36 25.11 -13.36
N ARG A 126 -18.12 25.18 -12.25
CA ARG A 126 -18.77 26.43 -11.83
C ARG A 126 -18.80 26.57 -10.30
N PRO A 127 -18.65 27.81 -9.79
CA PRO A 127 -18.25 28.12 -8.42
C PRO A 127 -19.47 28.21 -7.50
N TYR A 128 -19.21 28.01 -6.21
CA TYR A 128 -20.15 28.21 -5.12
C TYR A 128 -20.87 29.57 -5.23
N ARG A 129 -22.21 29.53 -5.16
CA ARG A 129 -23.08 30.64 -4.75
C ARG A 129 -24.26 30.09 -3.98
#